data_AF-A0A6N4QCE4-F1
#
_entry.id   AF-A0A6N4QCE4-F1
#
_cell.length_a   1.000
_cell.length_b   1.000
_cell.length_c   1.000
_cell.angle_alpha   90.00
_cell.angle_beta   90.00
_cell.angle_gamma   90.00
#
_symmetry.space_group_name_H-M   'P 1'
#
loop_
_entity.id
_entity.type
_entity.pdbx_description
1 polymer ?
#
loop_
_entity_poly.entity_id
_entity_poly.type
_entity_poly.pdbx_seq_one_letter_code
_entity_poly.pdbx_strand_id
1 'polypeptide(L)'
;MIEIYTKEILDFIKDRWHRKSSLVLILSLISVILLKLFSEIKFDELSYKFYAVLLTAFLIVTFLWYQYRKIPKIPDGTIGILIGIQYDDFGDKKKVTSDFIEIIRSNFESKQRIYPFKIIELNNHHLEKIHQDTYIDYLFKKSNSRLILYGTTKTRLIRGKPTRILNLNSWVLHTLIPKELSESLSDEFSKIYPWNIEIPMEDEYTGFKLQSEYFNYTAKFLLATGSLITRDFDFSIHLFEEVKTWLDNDKNKNLFKLNLSKFLIPKLLEAYHNLASIYYNEWKKNPNTELINKFNKYVDKILSVYSYDYRALLLKAIFTFIVENNADKALTLLKKCRRVQNNGWKYSVAFLFAYKNDLDRAYSYYISAIKTPGENFPILDSETFIMMVLEKEPNNSSLYFALGILNYYAKEDYILAKDYFEKFLNLSQNNKFKTIVRNLLSNITKI
;
A
#
# COMPACT_ATOMS: atom_id res chain seq x y z
N MET A 1 40.61 -25.03 32.64
CA MET A 1 40.82 -23.60 32.93
C MET A 1 41.05 -22.79 31.65
N ILE A 2 41.99 -23.18 30.78
CA ILE A 2 42.24 -22.50 29.48
C ILE A 2 40.98 -22.43 28.60
N GLU A 3 40.20 -23.51 28.50
CA GLU A 3 38.98 -23.53 27.67
C GLU A 3 37.92 -22.51 28.09
N ILE A 4 37.75 -22.28 29.40
CA ILE A 4 36.78 -21.32 29.95
C ILE A 4 37.18 -19.90 29.53
N TYR A 5 38.45 -19.53 29.77
CA TYR A 5 38.96 -18.22 29.36
C TYR A 5 38.94 -18.02 27.85
N THR A 6 39.21 -19.05 27.04
CA THR A 6 39.11 -18.92 25.58
C THR A 6 37.68 -18.63 25.12
N LYS A 7 36.67 -19.24 25.77
CA LYS A 7 35.27 -19.00 25.44
C LYS A 7 34.84 -17.59 25.82
N GLU A 8 35.17 -17.13 27.02
CA GLU A 8 34.87 -15.78 27.48
C GLU A 8 35.51 -14.69 26.61
N ILE A 9 36.76 -14.89 26.19
CA ILE A 9 37.45 -13.96 25.29
C ILE A 9 36.79 -13.97 23.91
N LEU A 10 36.42 -15.14 23.37
CA LEU A 10 35.74 -15.24 22.09
C LEU A 10 34.37 -14.57 22.13
N ASP A 11 33.59 -14.80 23.18
CA ASP A 11 32.28 -14.16 23.37
C ASP A 11 32.43 -12.63 23.52
N PHE A 12 33.44 -12.17 24.27
CA PHE A 12 33.75 -10.74 24.40
C PHE A 12 34.12 -10.10 23.06
N ILE A 13 34.99 -10.75 22.28
CA ILE A 13 35.38 -10.27 20.94
C ILE A 13 34.17 -10.25 20.03
N LYS A 14 33.34 -11.30 20.04
CA LYS A 14 32.15 -11.43 19.20
C LYS A 14 31.14 -10.32 19.47
N ASP A 15 30.87 -10.03 20.74
CA ASP A 15 29.92 -8.99 21.14
C ASP A 15 30.43 -7.58 20.81
N ARG A 16 31.73 -7.36 20.95
CA ARG A 16 32.33 -6.03 20.73
C ARG A 16 33.00 -5.87 19.36
N TRP A 17 32.95 -6.86 18.48
CA TRP A 17 33.65 -6.84 17.19
C TRP A 17 33.34 -5.58 16.38
N HIS A 18 32.09 -5.11 16.44
CA HIS A 18 31.63 -3.91 15.74
C HIS A 18 32.28 -2.58 16.22
N ARG A 19 32.93 -2.53 17.38
CA ARG A 19 33.53 -1.31 17.93
C ARG A 19 34.91 -1.05 17.32
N LYS A 20 35.24 0.23 17.09
CA LYS A 20 36.58 0.63 16.59
C LYS A 20 37.69 0.22 17.56
N SER A 21 37.44 0.28 18.86
CA SER A 21 38.39 -0.13 19.90
C SER A 21 38.76 -1.61 19.80
N SER A 22 37.80 -2.48 19.47
CA SER A 22 38.04 -3.92 19.32
C SER A 22 38.89 -4.22 18.10
N LEU A 23 38.68 -3.48 16.99
CA LEU A 23 39.55 -3.56 15.82
C LEU A 23 41.00 -3.20 16.20
N VAL A 24 41.23 -2.09 16.90
CA VAL A 24 42.56 -1.68 17.35
C VAL A 24 43.20 -2.73 18.26
N LEU A 25 42.43 -3.28 19.22
CA LEU A 25 42.92 -4.33 20.12
C LEU A 25 43.36 -5.57 19.34
N ILE A 26 42.56 -6.01 18.36
CA ILE A 26 42.85 -7.22 17.59
C ILE A 26 44.04 -7.00 16.65
N LEU A 27 44.15 -5.84 16.01
CA LEU A 27 45.34 -5.47 15.23
C LEU A 27 46.60 -5.42 16.11
N SER A 28 46.48 -4.91 17.34
CA SER A 28 47.58 -4.90 18.32
C SER A 28 47.97 -6.32 18.74
N LEU A 29 47.00 -7.19 19.00
CA LEU A 29 47.23 -8.60 19.36
C LEU A 29 47.91 -9.36 18.21
N ILE A 30 47.44 -9.16 16.98
CA ILE A 30 48.06 -9.74 15.78
C ILE A 30 49.50 -9.25 15.64
N SER A 31 49.77 -7.98 15.92
CA SER A 31 51.14 -7.44 15.91
C SER A 31 52.02 -8.13 16.94
N VAL A 32 51.54 -8.29 18.17
CA VAL A 32 52.30 -8.98 19.24
C VAL A 32 52.55 -10.45 18.89
N ILE A 33 51.56 -11.16 18.36
CA ILE A 33 51.70 -12.56 17.94
C ILE A 33 52.72 -12.68 16.80
N LEU A 34 52.64 -11.82 15.78
CA LEU A 34 53.59 -11.82 14.68
C LEU A 34 54.99 -11.42 15.15
N LEU A 35 55.14 -10.40 16.00
CA LEU A 35 56.44 -10.06 16.58
C LEU A 35 57.04 -11.24 17.37
N LYS A 36 56.22 -12.00 18.10
CA LYS A 36 56.68 -13.19 18.82
C LYS A 36 57.09 -14.31 17.86
N LEU A 37 56.30 -14.59 16.82
CA LEU A 37 56.62 -15.62 15.82
C LEU A 37 57.90 -15.30 15.04
N PHE A 38 58.21 -14.02 14.86
CA PHE A 38 59.41 -13.55 14.16
C PHE A 38 60.53 -13.14 15.14
N SER A 39 60.38 -13.37 16.45
CA SER A 39 61.37 -12.93 17.46
C SER A 39 62.71 -13.65 17.39
N GLU A 40 62.76 -14.83 16.74
CA GLU A 40 63.99 -15.57 16.49
C GLU A 40 64.81 -14.99 15.33
N ILE A 41 64.22 -14.08 14.54
CA ILE A 41 64.89 -13.39 13.44
C ILE A 41 65.50 -12.10 13.99
N LYS A 42 66.80 -11.88 13.76
CA LYS A 42 67.47 -10.64 14.17
C LYS A 42 66.78 -9.44 13.52
N PHE A 43 66.58 -8.36 14.27
CA PHE A 43 65.91 -7.16 13.77
C PHE A 43 66.57 -6.59 12.50
N ASP A 44 67.89 -6.73 12.37
CA ASP A 44 68.67 -6.29 11.21
C ASP A 44 68.38 -7.14 9.94
N GLU A 45 67.77 -8.31 10.10
CA GLU A 45 67.41 -9.26 9.03
C GLU A 45 65.89 -9.29 8.75
N LEU A 46 65.12 -8.34 9.29
CA LEU A 46 63.68 -8.22 9.02
C LEU A 46 63.44 -7.97 7.53
N SER A 47 63.25 -9.06 6.79
CA SER A 47 62.93 -9.04 5.38
C SER A 47 61.65 -8.23 5.14
N TYR A 48 61.58 -7.50 4.03
CA TYR A 48 60.37 -6.84 3.52
C TYR A 48 59.13 -7.77 3.52
N LYS A 49 59.35 -9.09 3.47
CA LYS A 49 58.33 -10.13 3.62
C LYS A 49 57.55 -10.04 4.94
N PHE A 50 58.19 -9.71 6.07
CA PHE A 50 57.52 -9.55 7.37
C PHE A 50 56.49 -8.43 7.33
N TYR A 51 56.90 -7.24 6.88
CA TYR A 51 56.01 -6.08 6.76
C TYR A 51 54.86 -6.34 5.77
N ALA A 52 55.13 -7.05 4.68
CA ALA A 52 54.09 -7.45 3.73
C ALA A 52 53.05 -8.39 4.38
N VAL A 53 53.47 -9.36 5.18
CA VAL A 53 52.57 -10.27 5.92
C VAL A 53 51.74 -9.49 6.94
N LEU A 54 52.36 -8.61 7.73
CA LEU A 54 51.68 -7.78 8.72
C LEU A 54 50.62 -6.86 8.06
N LEU A 55 51.00 -6.16 6.99
CA LEU A 55 50.08 -5.29 6.25
C LEU A 55 48.91 -6.08 5.66
N THR A 56 49.18 -7.25 5.10
CA THR A 56 48.13 -8.11 4.52
C THR A 56 47.16 -8.58 5.61
N ALA A 57 47.66 -9.00 6.78
CA ALA A 57 46.83 -9.38 7.91
C ALA A 57 45.95 -8.20 8.38
N PHE A 58 46.51 -7.00 8.47
CA PHE A 58 45.78 -5.79 8.84
C PHE A 58 44.67 -5.45 7.85
N LEU A 59 44.97 -5.52 6.55
CA LEU A 59 44.01 -5.26 5.49
C LEU A 59 42.86 -6.28 5.53
N ILE A 60 43.16 -7.57 5.70
CA ILE A 60 42.16 -8.63 5.81
C ILE A 60 41.24 -8.39 7.02
N VAL A 61 41.81 -8.16 8.20
CA VAL A 61 41.03 -7.95 9.44
C VAL A 61 40.17 -6.70 9.34
N THR A 62 40.73 -5.60 8.82
CA THR A 62 39.99 -4.35 8.62
C THR A 62 38.88 -4.51 7.59
N PHE A 63 39.14 -5.24 6.50
CA PHE A 63 38.14 -5.55 5.48
C PHE A 63 37.00 -6.41 6.05
N LEU A 64 37.31 -7.48 6.80
CA LEU A 64 36.31 -8.32 7.46
C LEU A 64 35.47 -7.53 8.47
N TRP A 65 36.12 -6.66 9.26
CA TRP A 65 35.44 -5.75 10.18
C TRP A 65 34.52 -4.78 9.44
N TYR A 66 34.98 -4.21 8.33
CA TYR A 66 34.19 -3.30 7.51
C TYR A 66 32.98 -4.02 6.90
N GLN A 67 33.15 -5.22 6.34
CA GLN A 67 32.06 -6.03 5.79
C GLN A 67 31.04 -6.40 6.87
N TYR A 68 31.50 -6.74 8.08
CA TYR A 68 30.61 -7.06 9.20
C TYR A 68 29.75 -5.87 9.66
N ARG A 69 30.31 -4.64 9.60
CA ARG A 69 29.61 -3.41 9.97
C ARG A 69 28.74 -2.82 8.86
N LYS A 70 28.91 -3.29 7.63
CA LYS A 70 28.14 -2.82 6.49
C LYS A 70 26.70 -3.25 6.67
N ILE A 71 25.77 -2.31 6.53
CA ILE A 71 24.34 -2.64 6.49
C ILE A 71 24.11 -3.53 5.26
N PRO A 72 23.52 -4.71 5.44
CA PRO A 72 23.25 -5.60 4.32
C PRO A 72 22.24 -4.94 3.37
N LYS A 73 22.55 -4.99 2.07
CA LYS A 73 21.69 -4.45 1.01
C LYS A 73 20.78 -5.56 0.48
N ILE A 74 19.49 -5.26 0.37
CA ILE A 74 18.49 -6.11 -0.27
C ILE A 74 18.67 -6.02 -1.79
N PRO A 75 18.66 -7.15 -2.51
CA PRO A 75 18.76 -7.16 -3.97
C PRO A 75 17.66 -6.33 -4.62
N ASP A 76 18.00 -5.65 -5.72
CA ASP A 76 17.04 -4.85 -6.47
C ASP A 76 15.94 -5.76 -7.05
N GLY A 77 14.70 -5.25 -7.12
CA GLY A 77 13.53 -6.04 -7.55
C GLY A 77 12.91 -6.94 -6.46
N THR A 78 13.50 -6.99 -5.26
CA THR A 78 12.92 -7.72 -4.11
C THR A 78 12.37 -6.77 -3.05
N ILE A 79 11.38 -7.24 -2.30
CA ILE A 79 10.75 -6.48 -1.23
C ILE A 79 11.47 -6.79 0.07
N GLY A 80 12.26 -5.81 0.48
CA GLY A 80 13.13 -5.93 1.63
C GLY A 80 12.44 -5.72 2.97
N ILE A 81 12.64 -6.66 3.89
CA ILE A 81 12.23 -6.56 5.28
C ILE A 81 13.47 -6.70 6.16
N LEU A 82 13.78 -5.68 6.94
CA LEU A 82 14.80 -5.79 8.00
C LEU A 82 14.13 -6.25 9.28
N ILE A 83 14.73 -7.20 9.98
CA ILE A 83 14.27 -7.67 11.30
C ILE A 83 15.44 -7.57 12.25
N GLY A 84 15.28 -6.98 13.43
CA GLY A 84 16.30 -7.17 14.46
C GLY A 84 15.73 -7.11 15.86
N ILE A 85 15.96 -8.17 16.62
CA ILE A 85 15.49 -8.32 17.99
C ILE A 85 16.72 -8.29 18.89
N GLN A 86 16.72 -7.45 19.91
CA GLN A 86 17.75 -7.44 20.93
C GLN A 86 17.43 -8.48 22.01
N TYR A 87 18.44 -9.21 22.46
CA TYR A 87 18.32 -10.32 23.41
C TYR A 87 19.01 -9.97 24.72
N ASP A 88 18.41 -10.34 25.86
CA ASP A 88 19.08 -10.27 27.17
C ASP A 88 20.12 -11.41 27.33
N ASP A 89 19.86 -12.59 26.75
CA ASP A 89 20.75 -13.77 26.79
C ASP A 89 21.05 -14.33 25.38
N PHE A 90 22.25 -14.89 25.18
CA PHE A 90 22.65 -15.52 23.92
C PHE A 90 21.85 -16.80 23.65
N GLY A 91 21.42 -17.53 24.69
CA GLY A 91 20.53 -18.68 24.56
C GLY A 91 19.18 -18.30 23.94
N ASP A 92 18.62 -17.15 24.34
CA ASP A 92 17.37 -16.62 23.79
C ASP A 92 17.50 -16.27 22.30
N LYS A 93 18.66 -15.79 21.86
CA LYS A 93 18.92 -15.47 20.45
C LYS A 93 18.65 -16.67 19.55
N LYS A 94 19.28 -17.81 19.85
CA LYS A 94 19.19 -19.00 18.99
C LYS A 94 17.73 -19.45 18.83
N LYS A 95 16.98 -19.48 19.94
CA LYS A 95 15.57 -19.91 19.95
C LYS A 95 14.65 -18.96 19.19
N VAL A 96 14.75 -17.65 19.44
CA VAL A 96 13.91 -16.68 18.72
C VAL A 96 14.25 -16.66 17.23
N THR A 97 15.54 -16.77 16.87
CA THR A 97 15.91 -16.87 15.46
C THR A 97 15.28 -18.11 14.82
N SER A 98 15.42 -19.30 15.41
CA SER A 98 14.88 -20.54 14.83
C SER A 98 13.36 -20.62 14.83
N ASP A 99 12.71 -20.19 15.92
CA ASP A 99 11.30 -20.50 16.17
C ASP A 99 10.38 -19.34 15.80
N PHE A 100 10.92 -18.12 15.62
CA PHE A 100 10.15 -16.95 15.23
C PHE A 100 10.63 -16.38 13.90
N ILE A 101 11.91 -16.02 13.77
CA ILE A 101 12.44 -15.35 12.56
C ILE A 101 12.43 -16.29 11.36
N GLU A 102 12.83 -17.55 11.49
CA GLU A 102 12.80 -18.49 10.36
C GLU A 102 11.36 -18.81 9.91
N ILE A 103 10.38 -18.83 10.81
CA ILE A 103 8.97 -19.02 10.42
C ILE A 103 8.47 -17.83 9.61
N ILE A 104 8.81 -16.60 10.05
CA ILE A 104 8.51 -15.39 9.28
C ILE A 104 9.21 -15.47 7.91
N ARG A 105 10.49 -15.88 7.87
CA ARG A 105 11.26 -16.02 6.64
C ARG A 105 10.66 -17.05 5.69
N SER A 106 10.31 -18.24 6.17
CA SER A 106 9.70 -19.28 5.34
C SER A 106 8.34 -18.85 4.78
N ASN A 107 7.59 -18.06 5.56
CA ASN A 107 6.30 -17.55 5.14
C ASN A 107 6.45 -16.49 4.05
N PHE A 108 7.39 -15.54 4.17
CA PHE A 108 7.59 -14.46 3.19
C PHE A 108 8.38 -14.90 1.96
N GLU A 109 9.46 -15.66 2.11
CA GLU A 109 10.39 -16.04 1.02
C GLU A 109 9.92 -17.28 0.22
N SER A 110 8.62 -17.60 0.24
CA SER A 110 8.10 -18.75 -0.51
C SER A 110 8.23 -18.55 -2.03
N LYS A 111 8.77 -19.56 -2.73
CA LYS A 111 9.22 -19.47 -4.15
C LYS A 111 8.12 -19.21 -5.19
N GLN A 112 6.84 -19.31 -4.82
CA GLN A 112 5.70 -19.23 -5.76
C GLN A 112 4.97 -17.87 -5.70
N ARG A 113 5.63 -16.82 -5.22
CA ARG A 113 5.02 -15.49 -5.09
C ARG A 113 5.26 -14.63 -6.32
N ILE A 114 4.26 -13.81 -6.64
CA ILE A 114 4.34 -12.77 -7.67
C ILE A 114 5.44 -11.76 -7.32
N TYR A 115 5.56 -11.42 -6.03
CA TYR A 115 6.55 -10.49 -5.51
C TYR A 115 7.56 -11.22 -4.62
N PRO A 116 8.86 -11.23 -4.95
CA PRO A 116 9.87 -11.87 -4.13
C PRO A 116 10.18 -11.02 -2.90
N PHE A 117 10.13 -11.64 -1.72
CA PHE A 117 10.52 -11.01 -0.46
C PHE A 117 11.95 -11.41 -0.09
N LYS A 118 12.66 -10.50 0.59
CA LYS A 118 13.93 -10.81 1.23
C LYS A 118 13.93 -10.29 2.65
N ILE A 119 14.13 -11.20 3.60
CA ILE A 119 14.29 -10.86 5.01
C ILE A 119 15.76 -10.88 5.38
N ILE A 120 16.21 -9.81 6.03
CA ILE A 120 17.58 -9.71 6.54
C ILE A 120 17.56 -9.38 8.04
N GLU A 121 18.30 -10.15 8.82
CA GLU A 121 18.48 -9.91 10.26
C GLU A 121 19.51 -8.79 10.48
N LEU A 122 19.16 -7.80 11.30
CA LEU A 122 20.06 -6.73 11.72
C LEU A 122 20.89 -7.17 12.93
N ASN A 123 22.18 -6.87 12.88
CA ASN A 123 23.07 -7.07 14.01
C ASN A 123 22.72 -6.12 15.18
N ASN A 124 22.94 -6.58 16.42
CA ASN A 124 22.61 -5.85 17.66
C ASN A 124 23.16 -4.40 17.69
N HIS A 125 24.36 -4.17 17.15
CA HIS A 125 24.96 -2.83 17.15
C HIS A 125 24.24 -1.81 16.27
N HIS A 126 23.43 -2.26 15.29
CA HIS A 126 22.51 -1.38 14.56
C HIS A 126 21.25 -1.11 15.36
N LEU A 127 20.80 -2.08 16.18
CA LEU A 127 19.62 -1.95 17.03
C LEU A 127 19.82 -0.94 18.16
N GLU A 128 21.05 -0.82 18.71
CA GLU A 128 21.36 0.21 19.72
C GLU A 128 21.08 1.65 19.24
N LYS A 129 21.06 1.89 17.92
CA LYS A 129 20.87 3.21 17.31
C LYS A 129 19.47 3.43 16.74
N ILE A 130 18.62 2.42 16.80
CA ILE A 130 17.35 2.40 16.07
C ILE A 130 16.31 3.40 16.61
N HIS A 131 16.51 3.87 17.84
CA HIS A 131 15.66 4.88 18.48
C HIS A 131 15.88 6.31 17.94
N GLN A 132 16.86 6.51 17.05
CA GLN A 132 17.11 7.80 16.42
C GLN A 132 16.42 7.83 15.04
N ASP A 133 15.45 8.73 14.84
CA ASP A 133 14.67 8.81 13.59
C ASP A 133 15.58 8.96 12.35
N THR A 134 16.63 9.80 12.44
CA THR A 134 17.61 9.98 11.35
C THR A 134 18.34 8.69 10.97
N TYR A 135 18.47 7.74 11.91
CA TYR A 135 19.11 6.46 11.66
C TYR A 135 18.17 5.47 10.96
N ILE A 136 16.86 5.55 11.18
CA ILE A 136 15.85 4.77 10.45
C ILE A 136 15.88 5.12 8.97
N ASP A 137 15.91 6.40 8.63
CA ASP A 137 16.05 6.87 7.24
C ASP A 137 17.34 6.36 6.60
N TYR A 138 18.43 6.36 7.36
CA TYR A 138 19.70 5.82 6.93
C TYR A 138 19.63 4.31 6.66
N LEU A 139 18.96 3.54 7.53
CA LEU A 139 18.73 2.11 7.33
C LEU A 139 17.95 1.86 6.04
N PHE A 140 16.78 2.50 5.86
CA PHE A 140 15.97 2.33 4.63
C PHE A 140 16.78 2.61 3.36
N LYS A 141 17.53 3.73 3.33
CA LYS A 141 18.34 4.12 2.18
C LYS A 141 19.49 3.14 1.89
N LYS A 142 20.14 2.59 2.92
CA LYS A 142 21.29 1.71 2.75
C LYS A 142 20.91 0.25 2.49
N SER A 143 19.85 -0.23 3.12
CA SER A 143 19.38 -1.60 2.97
C SER A 143 18.46 -1.78 1.77
N ASN A 144 17.81 -0.71 1.27
CA ASN A 144 16.70 -0.80 0.32
C ASN A 144 15.50 -1.61 0.87
N SER A 145 15.27 -1.57 2.19
CA SER A 145 14.09 -2.17 2.80
C SER A 145 12.86 -1.30 2.63
N ARG A 146 11.67 -1.92 2.69
CA ARG A 146 10.38 -1.23 2.76
C ARG A 146 9.72 -1.36 4.14
N LEU A 147 10.17 -2.32 4.96
CA LEU A 147 9.73 -2.53 6.33
C LEU A 147 10.95 -2.79 7.22
N ILE A 148 10.97 -2.16 8.39
CA ILE A 148 11.92 -2.45 9.46
C ILE A 148 11.11 -2.91 10.67
N LEU A 149 11.30 -4.17 11.07
CA LEU A 149 10.85 -4.71 12.33
C LEU A 149 12.01 -4.65 13.31
N TYR A 150 11.77 -4.14 14.50
CA TYR A 150 12.76 -4.20 15.56
C TYR A 150 12.13 -4.40 16.93
N GLY A 151 12.91 -4.89 17.88
CA GLY A 151 12.35 -5.19 19.19
C GLY A 151 13.36 -5.64 20.22
N THR A 152 12.85 -6.05 21.36
CA THR A 152 13.63 -6.65 22.45
C THR A 152 12.91 -7.86 23.00
N THR A 153 13.65 -8.89 23.39
CA THR A 153 13.10 -10.03 24.13
C THR A 153 13.73 -10.13 25.51
N LYS A 154 12.88 -10.31 26.51
CA LYS A 154 13.31 -10.43 27.92
C LYS A 154 12.56 -11.55 28.61
N THR A 155 13.23 -12.25 29.51
CA THR A 155 12.58 -13.25 30.37
C THR A 155 12.17 -12.60 31.69
N ARG A 156 10.92 -12.80 32.11
CA ARG A 156 10.34 -12.27 33.35
C ARG A 156 9.47 -13.31 34.03
N LEU A 157 9.28 -13.17 35.34
CA LEU A 157 8.31 -13.97 36.09
C LEU A 157 6.96 -13.24 36.09
N ILE A 158 5.99 -13.77 35.35
CA ILE A 158 4.61 -13.24 35.32
C ILE A 158 3.72 -14.26 36.04
N ARG A 159 3.09 -13.83 37.14
CA ARG A 159 2.22 -14.69 37.97
C ARG A 159 2.93 -15.98 38.43
N GLY A 160 4.21 -15.87 38.79
CA GLY A 160 5.03 -16.99 39.26
C GLY A 160 5.54 -17.94 38.17
N LYS A 161 5.17 -17.72 36.90
CA LYS A 161 5.66 -18.52 35.77
C LYS A 161 6.73 -17.77 34.97
N PRO A 162 7.77 -18.46 34.48
CA PRO A 162 8.72 -17.86 33.56
C PRO A 162 8.05 -17.60 32.20
N THR A 163 8.02 -16.35 31.81
CA THR A 163 7.37 -15.85 30.60
C THR A 163 8.36 -15.01 29.82
N ARG A 164 8.46 -15.27 28.52
CA ARG A 164 9.21 -14.44 27.60
C ARG A 164 8.33 -13.29 27.11
N ILE A 165 8.83 -12.07 27.30
CA ILE A 165 8.20 -10.85 26.83
C ILE A 165 8.92 -10.42 25.56
N LEU A 166 8.22 -10.44 24.44
CA LEU A 166 8.71 -9.94 23.15
C LEU A 166 8.06 -8.58 22.86
N ASN A 167 8.86 -7.53 22.92
CA ASN A 167 8.44 -6.18 22.57
C ASN A 167 8.85 -5.89 21.13
N LEU A 168 7.89 -5.61 20.25
CA LEU A 168 8.11 -5.35 18.83
C LEU A 168 7.61 -3.96 18.43
N ASN A 169 8.36 -3.31 17.56
CA ASN A 169 8.04 -2.06 16.91
C ASN A 169 8.29 -2.22 15.40
N SER A 170 7.68 -1.35 14.60
CA SER A 170 7.89 -1.37 13.15
C SER A 170 7.93 0.02 12.54
N TRP A 171 8.65 0.14 11.42
CA TRP A 171 8.67 1.30 10.54
C TRP A 171 8.37 0.85 9.11
N VAL A 172 7.53 1.60 8.41
CA VAL A 172 7.14 1.33 7.02
C VAL A 172 7.60 2.49 6.15
N LEU A 173 8.28 2.20 5.06
CA LEU A 173 8.67 3.22 4.08
C LEU A 173 7.43 3.64 3.27
N HIS A 174 7.15 4.93 3.23
CA HIS A 174 6.12 5.53 2.39
C HIS A 174 6.57 6.89 1.84
N THR A 175 5.84 7.43 0.87
CA THR A 175 6.05 8.80 0.37
C THR A 175 5.69 9.82 1.46
N LEU A 176 6.21 11.04 1.37
CA LEU A 176 5.90 12.09 2.35
C LEU A 176 4.39 12.36 2.38
N ILE A 177 3.80 12.29 3.58
CA ILE A 177 2.39 12.54 3.85
C ILE A 177 2.25 13.58 4.98
N PRO A 178 1.09 14.23 5.11
CA PRO A 178 0.81 15.11 6.25
C PRO A 178 0.99 14.37 7.58
N LYS A 179 1.49 15.09 8.59
CA LYS A 179 1.80 14.52 9.90
C LYS A 179 0.55 13.93 10.56
N GLU A 180 -0.60 14.59 10.40
CA GLU A 180 -1.90 14.15 10.93
C GLU A 180 -2.30 12.79 10.37
N LEU A 181 -2.07 12.56 9.07
CA LEU A 181 -2.35 11.26 8.44
C LEU A 181 -1.36 10.19 8.93
N SER A 182 -0.08 10.55 9.09
CA SER A 182 0.94 9.65 9.63
C SER A 182 0.62 9.20 11.06
N GLU A 183 0.19 10.13 11.91
CA GLU A 183 -0.24 9.86 13.29
C GLU A 183 -1.50 8.99 13.32
N SER A 184 -2.50 9.31 12.49
CA SER A 184 -3.70 8.48 12.34
C SER A 184 -3.37 7.05 11.91
N LEU A 185 -2.44 6.86 10.98
CA LEU A 185 -2.01 5.53 10.55
C LEU A 185 -1.24 4.80 11.65
N SER A 186 -0.39 5.51 12.40
CA SER A 186 0.30 4.94 13.56
C SER A 186 -0.69 4.42 14.60
N ASP A 187 -1.75 5.17 14.88
CA ASP A 187 -2.84 4.78 15.77
C ASP A 187 -3.68 3.60 15.26
N GLU A 188 -3.87 3.50 13.94
CA GLU A 188 -4.52 2.33 13.32
C GLU A 188 -3.63 1.10 13.48
N PHE A 189 -2.34 1.24 13.14
CA PHE A 189 -1.37 0.16 13.21
C PHE A 189 -1.18 -0.31 14.65
N SER A 190 -1.27 0.59 15.63
CA SER A 190 -1.11 0.21 17.03
C SER A 190 -2.19 -0.71 17.57
N LYS A 191 -3.39 -0.68 16.97
CA LYS A 191 -4.53 -1.53 17.35
C LYS A 191 -4.48 -2.94 16.73
N ILE A 192 -3.67 -3.11 15.69
CA ILE A 192 -3.51 -4.37 14.97
C ILE A 192 -2.21 -5.05 15.38
N TYR A 193 -1.14 -4.27 15.50
CA TYR A 193 0.20 -4.78 15.69
C TYR A 193 0.41 -5.32 17.11
N PRO A 194 1.02 -6.51 17.29
CA PRO A 194 1.28 -7.06 18.62
C PRO A 194 2.59 -6.51 19.19
N TRP A 195 2.53 -5.34 19.85
CA TRP A 195 3.71 -4.62 20.37
C TRP A 195 4.35 -5.28 21.59
N ASN A 196 3.55 -5.94 22.42
CA ASN A 196 3.99 -6.57 23.66
C ASN A 196 3.35 -7.96 23.75
N ILE A 197 4.17 -8.99 23.57
CA ILE A 197 3.73 -10.37 23.46
C ILE A 197 4.29 -11.14 24.65
N GLU A 198 3.39 -11.74 25.43
CA GLU A 198 3.73 -12.62 26.53
C GLU A 198 3.64 -14.08 26.07
N ILE A 199 4.77 -14.78 26.10
CA ILE A 199 4.88 -16.20 25.68
C ILE A 199 5.34 -17.00 26.90
N PRO A 200 4.46 -17.80 27.54
CA PRO A 200 4.86 -18.72 28.60
C PRO A 200 5.94 -19.67 28.09
N MET A 201 7.01 -19.88 28.87
CA MET A 201 8.10 -20.78 28.44
C MET A 201 7.66 -22.24 28.30
N GLU A 202 6.58 -22.64 28.99
CA GLU A 202 5.95 -23.96 28.86
C GLU A 202 5.42 -24.23 27.43
N ASP A 203 4.94 -23.19 26.73
CA ASP A 203 4.31 -23.28 25.40
C ASP A 203 5.06 -22.42 24.34
N GLU A 204 6.36 -22.25 24.55
CA GLU A 204 7.21 -21.30 23.80
C GLU A 204 7.10 -21.44 22.27
N TYR A 205 7.21 -22.67 21.77
CA TYR A 205 7.15 -22.96 20.34
C TYR A 205 5.79 -22.60 19.74
N THR A 206 4.69 -22.99 20.40
CA THR A 206 3.33 -22.68 19.95
C THR A 206 3.09 -21.16 19.98
N GLY A 207 3.56 -20.48 21.02
CA GLY A 207 3.52 -19.03 21.12
C GLY A 207 4.26 -18.35 19.98
N PHE A 208 5.51 -18.72 19.70
CA PHE A 208 6.27 -18.13 18.59
C PHE A 208 5.65 -18.42 17.22
N LYS A 209 5.13 -19.64 17.01
CA LYS A 209 4.44 -19.99 15.77
C LYS A 209 3.20 -19.13 15.55
N LEU A 210 2.36 -18.97 16.58
CA LEU A 210 1.15 -18.15 16.48
C LEU A 210 1.48 -16.68 16.20
N GLN A 211 2.50 -16.16 16.89
CA GLN A 211 2.88 -14.75 16.81
C GLN A 211 3.61 -14.42 15.50
N SER A 212 4.43 -15.34 14.99
CA SER A 212 5.05 -15.19 13.66
C SER A 212 4.00 -15.21 12.54
N GLU A 213 2.93 -15.99 12.69
CA GLU A 213 1.78 -15.96 11.78
C GLU A 213 1.05 -14.60 11.82
N TYR A 214 0.70 -14.11 13.01
CA TYR A 214 0.04 -12.79 13.15
C TYR A 214 0.93 -11.66 12.64
N PHE A 215 2.22 -11.71 12.95
CA PHE A 215 3.19 -10.75 12.44
C PHE A 215 3.23 -10.79 10.91
N ASN A 216 3.29 -11.97 10.29
CA ASN A 216 3.35 -12.10 8.84
C ASN A 216 2.18 -11.37 8.15
N TYR A 217 0.95 -11.58 8.61
CA TYR A 217 -0.21 -10.90 8.02
C TYR A 217 -0.29 -9.42 8.38
N THR A 218 0.16 -9.02 9.57
CA THR A 218 0.25 -7.60 9.92
C THR A 218 1.28 -6.88 9.05
N ALA A 219 2.46 -7.46 8.87
CA ALA A 219 3.52 -6.92 8.03
C ALA A 219 3.08 -6.79 6.57
N LYS A 220 2.31 -7.74 6.04
CA LYS A 220 1.68 -7.62 4.71
C LYS A 220 0.69 -6.45 4.66
N PHE A 221 -0.18 -6.32 5.67
CA PHE A 221 -1.12 -5.19 5.75
C PHE A 221 -0.40 -3.83 5.83
N LEU A 222 0.68 -3.74 6.61
CA LEU A 222 1.52 -2.55 6.73
C LEU A 222 2.19 -2.19 5.39
N LEU A 223 2.83 -3.16 4.75
CA LEU A 223 3.45 -3.00 3.44
C LEU A 223 2.42 -2.62 2.36
N ALA A 224 1.24 -3.23 2.38
CA ALA A 224 0.15 -2.91 1.47
C ALA A 224 -0.35 -1.47 1.65
N THR A 225 -0.43 -1.01 2.91
CA THR A 225 -0.85 0.37 3.23
C THR A 225 0.20 1.38 2.81
N GLY A 226 1.48 1.12 3.10
CA GLY A 226 2.58 1.96 2.59
C GLY A 226 2.58 2.04 1.06
N SER A 227 2.33 0.91 0.40
CA SER A 227 2.28 0.82 -1.07
C SER A 227 1.10 1.58 -1.66
N LEU A 228 -0.08 1.51 -1.01
CA LEU A 228 -1.27 2.29 -1.35
C LEU A 228 -0.97 3.79 -1.34
N ILE A 229 -0.28 4.27 -0.30
CA ILE A 229 0.12 5.68 -0.17
C ILE A 229 1.11 6.08 -1.26
N THR A 230 2.04 5.19 -1.63
CA THR A 230 2.97 5.40 -2.75
C THR A 230 2.35 5.20 -4.13
N ARG A 231 1.05 4.87 -4.21
CA ARG A 231 0.29 4.59 -5.44
C ARG A 231 0.72 3.33 -6.20
N ASP A 232 1.39 2.39 -5.55
CA ASP A 232 1.64 1.04 -6.06
C ASP A 232 0.42 0.16 -5.74
N PHE A 233 -0.68 0.41 -6.46
CA PHE A 233 -1.98 -0.18 -6.17
C PHE A 233 -2.04 -1.68 -6.45
N ASP A 234 -1.38 -2.16 -7.50
CA ASP A 234 -1.36 -3.58 -7.84
C ASP A 234 -0.67 -4.41 -6.74
N PHE A 235 0.48 -3.94 -6.25
CA PHE A 235 1.17 -4.59 -5.14
C PHE A 235 0.35 -4.50 -3.84
N SER A 236 -0.23 -3.33 -3.55
CA SER A 236 -1.10 -3.11 -2.39
C SER A 236 -2.29 -4.08 -2.36
N ILE A 237 -3.03 -4.17 -3.47
CA ILE A 237 -4.19 -5.07 -3.59
C ILE A 237 -3.77 -6.52 -3.42
N HIS A 238 -2.69 -6.94 -4.07
CA HIS A 238 -2.21 -8.31 -3.95
C HIS A 238 -1.99 -8.71 -2.49
N LEU A 239 -1.32 -7.87 -1.70
CA LEU A 239 -1.09 -8.12 -0.29
C LEU A 239 -2.37 -8.05 0.56
N PHE A 240 -3.25 -7.08 0.32
CA PHE A 240 -4.52 -7.02 1.01
C PHE A 240 -5.41 -8.23 0.72
N GLU A 241 -5.41 -8.75 -0.52
CA GLU A 241 -6.13 -9.97 -0.88
C GLU A 241 -5.54 -11.22 -0.21
N GLU A 242 -4.21 -11.32 -0.09
CA GLU A 242 -3.58 -12.40 0.70
C GLU A 242 -4.03 -12.37 2.16
N VAL A 243 -4.07 -11.17 2.78
CA VAL A 243 -4.54 -11.00 4.17
C VAL A 243 -6.03 -11.32 4.28
N LYS A 244 -6.85 -10.85 3.34
CA LYS A 244 -8.29 -11.14 3.33
C LYS A 244 -8.57 -12.65 3.22
N THR A 245 -7.83 -13.34 2.34
CA THR A 245 -7.98 -14.78 2.13
C THR A 245 -7.66 -15.56 3.39
N TRP A 246 -6.62 -15.15 4.13
CA TRP A 246 -6.31 -15.74 5.43
C TRP A 246 -7.42 -15.51 6.47
N LEU A 247 -7.96 -14.28 6.55
CA LEU A 247 -9.08 -13.97 7.43
C LEU A 247 -10.35 -14.76 7.10
N ASP A 248 -10.62 -15.00 5.82
CA ASP A 248 -11.80 -15.73 5.36
C ASP A 248 -11.67 -17.25 5.59
N ASN A 249 -10.46 -17.81 5.44
CA ASN A 249 -10.21 -19.24 5.59
C ASN A 249 -10.18 -19.71 7.05
N ASP A 250 -9.84 -18.84 7.99
CA ASP A 250 -9.74 -19.21 9.39
C ASP A 250 -11.01 -18.87 10.18
N LYS A 251 -11.74 -19.91 10.58
CA LYS A 251 -13.00 -19.82 11.34
C LYS A 251 -12.83 -19.21 12.73
N ASN A 252 -11.62 -19.23 13.30
CA ASN A 252 -11.38 -18.71 14.64
C ASN A 252 -11.27 -17.18 14.62
N LYS A 253 -12.40 -16.52 14.91
CA LYS A 253 -12.49 -15.06 15.08
C LYS A 253 -11.98 -14.64 16.46
N ASN A 254 -10.68 -14.38 16.57
CA ASN A 254 -10.12 -13.71 17.75
C ASN A 254 -10.13 -12.18 17.58
N LEU A 255 -9.86 -11.46 18.67
CA LEU A 255 -9.85 -9.99 18.69
C LEU A 255 -8.87 -9.39 17.68
N PHE A 256 -7.68 -9.99 17.52
CA PHE A 256 -6.67 -9.54 16.55
C PHE A 256 -7.23 -9.54 15.12
N LYS A 257 -7.86 -10.63 14.69
CA LYS A 257 -8.45 -10.73 13.35
C LYS A 257 -9.63 -9.80 13.14
N LEU A 258 -10.45 -9.60 14.16
CA LEU A 258 -11.56 -8.64 14.09
C LEU A 258 -11.03 -7.22 13.88
N ASN A 259 -9.99 -6.83 14.62
CA ASN A 259 -9.33 -5.54 14.42
C ASN A 259 -8.70 -5.45 13.02
N LEU A 260 -7.91 -6.43 12.61
CA LEU A 260 -7.27 -6.44 11.29
C LEU A 260 -8.31 -6.34 10.17
N SER A 261 -9.41 -7.11 10.23
CA SER A 261 -10.50 -7.07 9.26
C SER A 261 -11.16 -5.68 9.17
N LYS A 262 -11.40 -5.04 10.32
CA LYS A 262 -12.00 -3.71 10.41
C LYS A 262 -11.19 -2.66 9.64
N PHE A 263 -9.86 -2.72 9.71
CA PHE A 263 -8.99 -1.77 8.99
C PHE A 263 -8.67 -2.21 7.55
N LEU A 264 -8.61 -3.52 7.30
CA LEU A 264 -8.34 -4.08 5.99
C LEU A 264 -9.39 -3.70 4.94
N ILE A 265 -10.67 -3.88 5.26
CA ILE A 265 -11.74 -3.76 4.27
C ILE A 265 -11.83 -2.33 3.67
N PRO A 266 -11.83 -1.25 4.47
CA PRO A 266 -11.83 0.11 3.91
C PRO A 266 -10.62 0.39 3.00
N LYS A 267 -9.41 -0.05 3.39
CA LYS A 267 -8.18 0.17 2.62
C LYS A 267 -8.17 -0.64 1.32
N LEU A 268 -8.68 -1.86 1.35
CA LEU A 268 -8.83 -2.69 0.15
C LEU A 268 -9.84 -2.07 -0.83
N LEU A 269 -10.99 -1.60 -0.33
CA LEU A 269 -11.98 -0.88 -1.13
C LEU A 269 -11.39 0.38 -1.75
N GLU A 270 -10.63 1.15 -0.97
CA GLU A 270 -9.91 2.34 -1.44
C GLU A 270 -8.94 1.98 -2.58
N ALA A 271 -8.16 0.91 -2.43
CA ALA A 271 -7.24 0.46 -3.47
C ALA A 271 -7.98 0.04 -4.76
N TYR A 272 -9.08 -0.70 -4.64
CA TYR A 272 -9.93 -1.04 -5.79
C TYR A 272 -10.53 0.17 -6.47
N HIS A 273 -11.01 1.16 -5.71
CA HIS A 273 -11.56 2.41 -6.26
C HIS A 273 -10.52 3.17 -7.06
N ASN A 274 -9.29 3.25 -6.55
CA ASN A 274 -8.19 3.91 -7.25
C ASN A 274 -7.86 3.21 -8.58
N LEU A 275 -7.71 1.87 -8.59
CA LEU A 275 -7.46 1.15 -9.85
C LEU A 275 -8.63 1.24 -10.83
N ALA A 276 -9.87 1.09 -10.36
CA ALA A 276 -11.05 1.23 -11.21
C ALA A 276 -11.09 2.63 -11.87
N SER A 277 -10.74 3.67 -11.10
CA SER A 277 -10.69 5.05 -11.60
C SER A 277 -9.55 5.25 -12.61
N ILE A 278 -8.37 4.67 -12.38
CA ILE A 278 -7.25 4.72 -13.33
C ILE A 278 -7.65 4.09 -14.66
N TYR A 279 -8.15 2.85 -14.65
CA TYR A 279 -8.56 2.16 -15.88
C TYR A 279 -9.72 2.86 -16.59
N TYR A 280 -10.67 3.42 -15.84
CA TYR A 280 -11.74 4.22 -16.43
C TYR A 280 -11.22 5.49 -17.12
N ASN A 281 -10.30 6.21 -16.47
CA ASN A 281 -9.71 7.43 -17.04
C ASN A 281 -8.82 7.13 -18.26
N GLU A 282 -8.08 6.02 -18.25
CA GLU A 282 -7.33 5.56 -19.42
C GLU A 282 -8.28 5.18 -20.56
N TRP A 283 -9.37 4.48 -20.26
CA TRP A 283 -10.39 4.13 -21.24
C TRP A 283 -11.06 5.37 -21.85
N LYS A 284 -11.35 6.41 -21.05
CA LYS A 284 -11.88 7.69 -21.56
C LYS A 284 -10.96 8.33 -22.58
N LYS A 285 -9.64 8.23 -22.39
CA LYS A 285 -8.63 8.79 -23.31
C LYS A 285 -8.41 7.91 -24.54
N ASN A 286 -8.47 6.60 -24.36
CA ASN A 286 -8.25 5.60 -25.40
C ASN A 286 -9.26 4.45 -25.24
N PRO A 287 -10.43 4.53 -25.90
CA PRO A 287 -11.49 3.54 -25.75
C PRO A 287 -11.05 2.13 -26.21
N ASN A 288 -10.60 1.31 -25.25
CA ASN A 288 -10.17 -0.08 -25.46
C ASN A 288 -11.00 -1.04 -24.59
N THR A 289 -11.52 -2.11 -25.21
CA THR A 289 -12.27 -3.19 -24.57
C THR A 289 -11.51 -3.84 -23.38
N GLU A 290 -10.19 -3.93 -23.44
CA GLU A 290 -9.39 -4.49 -22.35
C GLU A 290 -9.43 -3.60 -21.09
N LEU A 291 -9.33 -2.28 -21.25
CA LEU A 291 -9.34 -1.32 -20.14
C LEU A 291 -10.71 -1.29 -19.43
N ILE A 292 -11.80 -1.33 -20.22
CA ILE A 292 -13.16 -1.36 -19.67
C ILE A 292 -13.44 -2.66 -18.91
N ASN A 293 -12.92 -3.79 -19.39
CA ASN A 293 -13.00 -5.06 -18.67
C ASN A 293 -12.16 -5.05 -17.38
N LYS A 294 -10.95 -4.45 -17.41
CA LYS A 294 -10.12 -4.29 -16.21
C LYS A 294 -10.81 -3.43 -15.15
N PHE A 295 -11.36 -2.26 -15.50
CA PHE A 295 -12.08 -1.47 -14.50
C PHE A 295 -13.29 -2.24 -13.95
N ASN A 296 -14.06 -2.92 -14.82
CA ASN A 296 -15.26 -3.64 -14.39
C ASN A 296 -14.92 -4.78 -13.41
N LYS A 297 -13.80 -5.47 -13.62
CA LYS A 297 -13.29 -6.48 -12.68
C LYS A 297 -13.14 -5.92 -11.25
N TYR A 298 -12.60 -4.71 -11.10
CA TYR A 298 -12.44 -4.09 -9.78
C TYR A 298 -13.76 -3.54 -9.24
N VAL A 299 -14.63 -3.01 -10.09
CA VAL A 299 -16.00 -2.62 -9.71
C VAL A 299 -16.78 -3.81 -9.15
N ASP A 300 -16.70 -4.97 -9.79
CA ASP A 300 -17.35 -6.19 -9.31
C ASP A 300 -16.77 -6.66 -7.97
N LYS A 301 -15.46 -6.51 -7.76
CA LYS A 301 -14.82 -6.76 -6.46
C LYS A 301 -15.28 -5.78 -5.36
N ILE A 302 -15.50 -4.51 -5.70
CA ILE A 302 -16.04 -3.53 -4.74
C ILE A 302 -17.48 -3.92 -4.37
N LEU A 303 -18.32 -4.19 -5.37
CA LEU A 303 -19.74 -4.49 -5.14
C LEU A 303 -19.98 -5.85 -4.46
N SER A 304 -19.03 -6.79 -4.56
CA SER A 304 -19.10 -8.06 -3.82
C SER A 304 -18.81 -7.87 -2.32
N VAL A 305 -18.03 -6.86 -1.95
CA VAL A 305 -17.74 -6.49 -0.56
C VAL A 305 -18.79 -5.52 -0.02
N TYR A 306 -19.16 -4.50 -0.81
CA TYR A 306 -20.16 -3.50 -0.46
C TYR A 306 -21.09 -3.20 -1.64
N SER A 307 -22.25 -3.86 -1.66
CA SER A 307 -23.21 -3.85 -2.77
C SER A 307 -23.91 -2.51 -3.02
N TYR A 308 -23.79 -1.56 -2.09
CA TYR A 308 -24.33 -0.20 -2.17
C TYR A 308 -23.25 0.87 -2.29
N ASP A 309 -22.03 0.48 -2.66
CA ASP A 309 -20.96 1.44 -2.92
C ASP A 309 -21.37 2.40 -4.06
N TYR A 310 -21.48 3.68 -3.73
CA TYR A 310 -21.94 4.72 -4.64
C TYR A 310 -21.08 4.83 -5.90
N ARG A 311 -19.75 4.90 -5.73
CA ARG A 311 -18.82 5.12 -6.84
C ARG A 311 -18.80 3.90 -7.75
N ALA A 312 -18.79 2.69 -7.17
CA ALA A 312 -18.82 1.46 -7.95
C ALA A 312 -20.15 1.27 -8.69
N LEU A 313 -21.29 1.66 -8.11
CA LEU A 313 -22.59 1.63 -8.80
C LEU A 313 -22.65 2.57 -10.00
N LEU A 314 -22.08 3.77 -9.90
CA LEU A 314 -21.95 4.70 -11.04
C LEU A 314 -21.10 4.08 -12.16
N LEU A 315 -19.91 3.58 -11.82
CA LEU A 315 -19.01 2.95 -12.80
C LEU A 315 -19.63 1.68 -13.42
N LYS A 316 -20.36 0.88 -12.62
CA LYS A 316 -21.08 -0.30 -13.14
C LYS A 316 -22.19 0.09 -14.10
N ALA A 317 -22.92 1.16 -13.83
CA ALA A 317 -23.94 1.66 -14.73
C ALA A 317 -23.34 2.11 -16.07
N ILE A 318 -22.18 2.78 -16.04
CA ILE A 318 -21.42 3.15 -17.24
C ILE A 318 -21.02 1.91 -18.04
N PHE A 319 -20.43 0.90 -17.38
CA PHE A 319 -20.07 -0.38 -18.02
C PHE A 319 -21.28 -1.05 -18.68
N THR A 320 -22.38 -1.20 -17.94
CA THR A 320 -23.61 -1.82 -18.41
C THR A 320 -24.23 -1.04 -19.59
N PHE A 321 -24.12 0.29 -19.60
CA PHE A 321 -24.57 1.08 -20.74
C PHE A 321 -23.68 0.89 -21.97
N ILE A 322 -22.36 1.01 -21.84
CA ILE A 322 -21.44 1.00 -22.99
C ILE A 322 -21.21 -0.39 -23.55
N VAL A 323 -20.95 -1.38 -22.69
CA VAL A 323 -20.53 -2.73 -23.12
C VAL A 323 -21.72 -3.64 -23.30
N GLU A 324 -22.64 -3.64 -22.34
CA GLU A 324 -23.81 -4.52 -22.41
C GLU A 324 -24.96 -3.90 -23.25
N ASN A 325 -24.81 -2.65 -23.69
CA ASN A 325 -25.83 -1.87 -24.41
C ASN A 325 -27.21 -1.92 -23.73
N ASN A 326 -27.24 -1.87 -22.39
CA ASN A 326 -28.45 -2.08 -21.61
C ASN A 326 -28.77 -0.88 -20.70
N ALA A 327 -29.42 0.14 -21.28
CA ALA A 327 -29.80 1.35 -20.56
C ALA A 327 -30.75 1.10 -19.37
N ASP A 328 -31.64 0.10 -19.46
CA ASP A 328 -32.59 -0.21 -18.38
C ASP A 328 -31.93 -0.85 -17.15
N LYS A 329 -30.96 -1.74 -17.39
CA LYS A 329 -30.14 -2.31 -16.33
C LYS A 329 -29.25 -1.25 -15.69
N ALA A 330 -28.64 -0.37 -16.48
CA ALA A 330 -27.88 0.77 -15.98
C ALA A 330 -28.75 1.68 -15.09
N LEU A 331 -29.98 1.99 -15.53
CA LEU A 331 -30.93 2.79 -14.75
C LEU A 331 -31.31 2.11 -13.43
N THR A 332 -31.46 0.78 -13.43
CA THR A 332 -31.75 -0.01 -12.22
C THR A 332 -30.61 0.05 -11.20
N LEU A 333 -29.35 0.03 -11.66
CA LEU A 333 -28.19 0.23 -10.80
C LEU A 333 -28.17 1.64 -10.18
N LEU A 334 -28.41 2.67 -10.99
CA LEU A 334 -28.42 4.07 -10.51
C LEU A 334 -29.53 4.35 -9.50
N LYS A 335 -30.68 3.66 -9.58
CA LYS A 335 -31.74 3.77 -8.57
C LYS A 335 -31.28 3.39 -7.17
N LYS A 336 -30.26 2.54 -7.02
CA LYS A 336 -29.67 2.21 -5.71
C LYS A 336 -28.92 3.40 -5.09
N CYS A 337 -28.49 4.37 -5.89
CA CYS A 337 -27.76 5.55 -5.44
C CYS A 337 -28.65 6.66 -4.85
N ARG A 338 -29.98 6.50 -4.87
CA ARG A 338 -30.95 7.55 -4.46
C ARG A 338 -30.78 8.09 -3.03
N ARG A 339 -30.15 7.32 -2.15
CA ARG A 339 -29.91 7.70 -0.74
C ARG A 339 -28.65 8.57 -0.56
N VAL A 340 -27.84 8.72 -1.59
CA VAL A 340 -26.59 9.46 -1.55
C VAL A 340 -26.87 10.93 -1.91
N GLN A 341 -26.36 11.86 -1.09
CA GLN A 341 -26.57 13.30 -1.28
C GLN A 341 -25.91 13.85 -2.55
N ASN A 342 -24.87 13.19 -3.06
CA ASN A 342 -24.17 13.60 -4.28
C ASN A 342 -25.08 13.51 -5.52
N ASN A 343 -25.11 14.56 -6.34
CA ASN A 343 -26.01 14.67 -7.50
C ASN A 343 -25.51 13.98 -8.77
N GLY A 344 -24.29 13.43 -8.78
CA GLY A 344 -23.72 12.75 -9.95
C GLY A 344 -24.63 11.67 -10.52
N TRP A 345 -25.33 10.92 -9.67
CA TRP A 345 -26.25 9.88 -10.13
C TRP A 345 -27.48 10.44 -10.83
N LYS A 346 -27.94 11.65 -10.46
CA LYS A 346 -29.07 12.31 -11.12
C LYS A 346 -28.72 12.69 -12.55
N TYR A 347 -27.50 13.19 -12.79
CA TYR A 347 -27.01 13.45 -14.14
C TYR A 347 -26.95 12.17 -14.98
N SER A 348 -26.43 11.07 -14.42
CA SER A 348 -26.40 9.78 -15.12
C SER A 348 -27.81 9.24 -15.41
N VAL A 349 -28.77 9.42 -14.50
CA VAL A 349 -30.18 9.06 -14.72
C VAL A 349 -30.82 9.94 -15.80
N ALA A 350 -30.57 11.24 -15.76
CA ALA A 350 -31.08 12.19 -16.75
C ALA A 350 -30.56 11.86 -18.16
N PHE A 351 -29.27 11.53 -18.26
CA PHE A 351 -28.64 11.05 -19.48
C PHE A 351 -29.35 9.80 -20.03
N LEU A 352 -29.56 8.76 -19.21
CA LEU A 352 -30.21 7.54 -19.67
C LEU A 352 -31.66 7.77 -20.13
N PHE A 353 -32.39 8.68 -19.48
CA PHE A 353 -33.73 9.07 -19.97
C PHE A 353 -33.66 9.83 -21.28
N ALA A 354 -32.71 10.75 -21.45
CA ALA A 354 -32.51 11.47 -22.70
C ALA A 354 -32.15 10.51 -23.84
N TYR A 355 -31.23 9.57 -23.59
CA TYR A 355 -30.84 8.52 -24.54
C TYR A 355 -32.03 7.66 -24.97
N LYS A 356 -32.93 7.34 -24.03
CA LYS A 356 -34.19 6.62 -24.31
C LYS A 356 -35.31 7.51 -24.90
N ASN A 357 -35.00 8.75 -25.27
CA ASN A 357 -35.94 9.74 -25.79
C ASN A 357 -37.09 10.14 -24.83
N ASP A 358 -36.91 9.94 -23.52
CA ASP A 358 -37.82 10.39 -22.48
C ASP A 358 -37.37 11.74 -21.93
N LEU A 359 -37.61 12.78 -22.74
CA LEU A 359 -37.12 14.14 -22.46
C LEU A 359 -37.78 14.77 -21.22
N ASP A 360 -39.00 14.38 -20.86
CA ASP A 360 -39.70 14.87 -19.66
C ASP A 360 -38.99 14.44 -18.38
N ARG A 361 -38.68 13.14 -18.26
CA ARG A 361 -37.92 12.65 -17.11
C ARG A 361 -36.49 13.18 -17.15
N ALA A 362 -35.85 13.18 -18.32
CA ALA A 362 -34.49 13.71 -18.46
C ALA A 362 -34.38 15.16 -17.96
N TYR A 363 -35.27 16.05 -18.42
CA TYR A 363 -35.32 17.45 -18.00
C TYR A 363 -35.51 17.58 -16.49
N SER A 364 -36.47 16.86 -15.92
CA SER A 364 -36.73 16.89 -14.47
C SER A 364 -35.50 16.49 -13.65
N TYR A 365 -34.80 15.41 -14.05
CA TYR A 365 -33.58 14.98 -13.36
C TYR A 365 -32.42 15.96 -13.54
N TYR A 366 -32.22 16.53 -14.73
CA TYR A 366 -31.19 17.57 -14.93
C TYR A 366 -31.44 18.79 -14.06
N ILE A 367 -32.66 19.34 -14.08
CA ILE A 367 -33.00 20.50 -13.24
C ILE A 367 -32.86 20.18 -11.75
N SER A 368 -33.28 18.98 -11.33
CA SER A 368 -33.07 18.53 -9.95
C SER A 368 -31.59 18.41 -9.58
N ALA A 369 -30.75 17.92 -10.49
CA ALA A 369 -29.31 17.79 -10.29
C ALA A 369 -28.63 19.16 -10.16
N ILE A 370 -28.98 20.11 -11.03
CA ILE A 370 -28.41 21.47 -11.07
C ILE A 370 -28.83 22.28 -9.84
N LYS A 371 -30.10 22.18 -9.41
CA LYS A 371 -30.59 22.93 -8.24
C LYS A 371 -30.05 22.42 -6.91
N THR A 372 -29.48 21.21 -6.87
CA THR A 372 -28.99 20.66 -5.61
C THR A 372 -27.53 21.12 -5.42
N PRO A 373 -27.18 21.80 -4.32
CA PRO A 373 -25.81 22.26 -4.07
C PRO A 373 -24.81 21.10 -4.13
N GLY A 374 -23.65 21.32 -4.77
CA GLY A 374 -22.60 20.31 -4.91
C GLY A 374 -21.44 20.79 -5.78
N GLU A 375 -20.46 19.91 -5.98
CA GLU A 375 -19.31 20.18 -6.86
C GLU A 375 -19.74 20.27 -8.33
N ASN A 376 -19.08 21.13 -9.11
CA ASN A 376 -19.33 21.28 -10.56
C ASN A 376 -18.75 20.14 -11.41
N PHE A 377 -17.86 19.32 -10.83
CA PHE A 377 -17.18 18.22 -11.52
C PHE A 377 -18.11 17.27 -12.30
N PRO A 378 -19.28 16.86 -11.78
CA PRO A 378 -20.21 15.99 -12.50
C PRO A 378 -20.77 16.57 -13.80
N ILE A 379 -20.80 17.91 -13.96
CA ILE A 379 -21.34 18.57 -15.16
C ILE A 379 -20.41 18.35 -16.35
N LEU A 380 -19.11 18.63 -16.18
CA LEU A 380 -18.11 18.47 -17.23
C LEU A 380 -17.93 17.02 -17.65
N ASP A 381 -17.96 16.10 -16.68
CA ASP A 381 -17.91 14.67 -16.97
C ASP A 381 -19.14 14.19 -17.74
N SER A 382 -20.34 14.69 -17.40
CA SER A 382 -21.57 14.38 -18.12
C SER A 382 -21.55 14.91 -19.55
N GLU A 383 -21.12 16.16 -19.75
CA GLU A 383 -20.97 16.77 -21.08
C GLU A 383 -19.98 15.97 -21.94
N THR A 384 -18.79 15.67 -21.41
CA THR A 384 -17.76 14.87 -22.09
C THR A 384 -18.31 13.49 -22.47
N PHE A 385 -19.04 12.84 -21.56
CA PHE A 385 -19.63 11.53 -21.82
C PHE A 385 -20.69 11.57 -22.91
N ILE A 386 -21.58 12.57 -22.90
CA ILE A 386 -22.61 12.75 -23.93
C ILE A 386 -21.97 12.98 -25.30
N MET A 387 -20.92 13.80 -25.37
CA MET A 387 -20.18 14.07 -26.60
C MET A 387 -19.58 12.77 -27.18
N MET A 388 -18.95 11.95 -26.34
CA MET A 388 -18.41 10.64 -26.76
C MET A 388 -19.49 9.69 -27.30
N VAL A 389 -20.71 9.75 -26.78
CA VAL A 389 -21.85 8.96 -27.33
C VAL A 389 -22.31 9.55 -28.67
N LEU A 390 -22.41 10.87 -28.78
CA LEU A 390 -22.78 11.56 -30.02
C LEU A 390 -21.76 11.38 -31.16
N GLU A 391 -20.48 11.17 -30.85
CA GLU A 391 -19.48 10.79 -31.86
C GLU A 391 -19.85 9.47 -32.57
N LYS A 392 -20.49 8.54 -31.85
CA LYS A 392 -20.96 7.26 -32.39
C LYS A 392 -22.38 7.35 -32.94
N GLU A 393 -23.21 8.19 -32.33
CA GLU A 393 -24.63 8.36 -32.64
C GLU A 393 -24.98 9.83 -32.93
N PRO A 394 -24.47 10.42 -34.03
CA PRO A 394 -24.57 11.86 -34.28
C PRO A 394 -26.00 12.35 -34.51
N ASN A 395 -26.94 11.44 -34.80
CA ASN A 395 -28.35 11.74 -35.06
C ASN A 395 -29.22 11.67 -33.80
N ASN A 396 -28.66 11.37 -32.63
CA ASN A 396 -29.43 11.28 -31.39
C ASN A 396 -29.82 12.67 -30.88
N SER A 397 -30.91 13.22 -31.42
CA SER A 397 -31.38 14.58 -31.13
C SER A 397 -31.49 14.87 -29.63
N SER A 398 -32.00 13.91 -28.86
CA SER A 398 -32.26 14.04 -27.42
C SER A 398 -31.00 14.27 -26.59
N LEU A 399 -29.83 13.84 -27.08
CA LEU A 399 -28.55 14.13 -26.43
C LEU A 399 -28.07 15.57 -26.68
N TYR A 400 -28.36 16.17 -27.84
CA TYR A 400 -28.14 17.61 -28.04
C TYR A 400 -29.04 18.46 -27.14
N PHE A 401 -30.29 18.02 -26.92
CA PHE A 401 -31.14 18.66 -25.92
C PHE A 401 -30.50 18.62 -24.52
N ALA A 402 -29.99 17.46 -24.10
CA ALA A 402 -29.30 17.32 -22.83
C ALA A 402 -28.08 18.26 -22.70
N LEU A 403 -27.23 18.34 -23.74
CA LEU A 403 -26.10 19.26 -23.77
C LEU A 403 -26.50 20.73 -23.70
N GLY A 404 -27.57 21.12 -24.41
CA GLY A 404 -28.11 22.47 -24.34
C GLY A 404 -28.61 22.81 -22.93
N ILE A 405 -29.30 21.89 -22.26
CA ILE A 405 -29.75 22.07 -20.87
C ILE A 405 -28.58 22.24 -19.91
N LEU A 406 -27.53 21.41 -20.03
CA LEU A 406 -26.33 21.52 -19.19
C LEU A 406 -25.63 22.87 -19.40
N ASN A 407 -25.43 23.28 -20.65
CA ASN A 407 -24.75 24.54 -20.95
C ASN A 407 -25.57 25.77 -20.55
N TYR A 408 -26.89 25.75 -20.77
CA TYR A 408 -27.77 26.87 -20.42
C TYR A 408 -27.90 27.07 -18.91
N TYR A 409 -28.21 26.00 -18.16
CA TYR A 409 -28.57 26.11 -16.74
C TYR A 409 -27.40 25.89 -15.78
N ALA A 410 -26.42 25.06 -16.16
CA ALA A 410 -25.36 24.65 -15.24
C ALA A 410 -24.04 25.40 -15.48
N LYS A 411 -23.69 25.66 -16.75
CA LYS A 411 -22.46 26.37 -17.12
C LYS A 411 -22.68 27.84 -17.46
N GLU A 412 -23.91 28.24 -17.75
CA GLU A 412 -24.26 29.57 -18.27
C GLU A 412 -23.51 29.94 -19.57
N ASP A 413 -23.11 28.92 -20.34
CA ASP A 413 -22.50 29.08 -21.67
C ASP A 413 -23.61 29.14 -22.72
N TYR A 414 -24.21 30.32 -22.85
CA TYR A 414 -25.37 30.51 -23.73
C TYR A 414 -25.04 30.36 -25.21
N ILE A 415 -23.78 30.61 -25.62
CA ILE A 415 -23.35 30.45 -27.00
C ILE A 415 -23.37 28.96 -27.35
N LEU A 416 -22.70 28.13 -26.54
CA LEU A 416 -22.66 26.70 -26.79
C LEU A 416 -24.03 26.04 -26.58
N ALA A 417 -24.82 26.53 -25.61
CA ALA A 417 -26.20 26.08 -25.41
C ALA A 417 -27.06 26.33 -26.66
N LYS A 418 -26.95 27.52 -27.29
CA LYS A 418 -27.66 27.86 -28.52
C LYS A 418 -27.32 26.88 -29.64
N ASP A 419 -26.04 26.62 -29.88
CA ASP A 419 -25.60 25.70 -30.94
C ASP A 419 -26.19 24.29 -30.76
N TYR A 420 -26.20 23.76 -29.53
CA TYR A 420 -26.78 22.45 -29.24
C TYR A 420 -28.31 22.45 -29.37
N PHE A 421 -28.99 23.51 -28.94
CA PHE A 421 -30.42 23.66 -29.10
C PHE A 421 -30.85 23.74 -30.57
N GLU A 422 -30.10 24.44 -31.42
CA GLU A 422 -30.35 24.50 -32.85
C GLU A 422 -30.17 23.11 -33.50
N LYS A 423 -29.10 22.38 -33.14
CA LYS A 423 -28.91 20.98 -33.57
C LYS A 423 -30.09 20.09 -33.15
N PHE A 424 -30.60 20.23 -31.92
CA PHE A 424 -31.79 19.52 -31.48
C PHE A 424 -33.03 19.87 -32.31
N LEU A 425 -33.29 21.15 -32.58
CA LEU A 425 -34.46 21.58 -33.36
C LEU A 425 -34.46 21.03 -34.79
N ASN A 426 -33.26 20.95 -35.39
CA ASN A 426 -33.05 20.43 -36.74
C ASN A 426 -33.29 18.92 -36.83
N LEU A 427 -32.86 18.16 -35.83
CA LEU A 427 -32.93 16.69 -35.83
C LEU A 427 -34.20 16.11 -35.19
N SER A 428 -34.79 16.81 -34.22
CA SER A 428 -35.89 16.28 -33.40
C SER A 428 -37.23 16.26 -34.15
N GLN A 429 -38.10 15.31 -33.80
CA GLN A 429 -39.51 15.28 -34.21
C GLN A 429 -40.47 15.62 -33.06
N ASN A 430 -39.94 15.86 -31.85
CA ASN A 430 -40.77 16.08 -30.66
C ASN A 430 -41.23 17.54 -30.53
N ASN A 431 -42.44 17.84 -31.01
CA ASN A 431 -42.98 19.20 -31.05
C ASN A 431 -43.07 19.88 -29.67
N LYS A 432 -43.37 19.13 -28.60
CA LYS A 432 -43.46 19.68 -27.24
C LYS A 432 -42.13 20.29 -26.80
N PHE A 433 -41.04 19.55 -26.96
CA PHE A 433 -39.72 20.01 -26.57
C PHE A 433 -39.13 21.04 -27.54
N LYS A 434 -39.53 21.03 -28.81
CA LYS A 434 -39.20 22.13 -29.74
C LYS A 434 -39.71 23.48 -29.22
N THR A 435 -40.94 23.52 -28.69
CA THR A 435 -41.49 24.76 -28.11
C THR A 435 -40.70 25.21 -26.88
N ILE A 436 -40.36 24.29 -25.98
CA ILE A 436 -39.53 24.59 -24.80
C ILE A 436 -38.18 25.17 -25.23
N VAL A 437 -37.52 24.54 -26.20
CA VAL A 437 -36.20 24.98 -26.70
C VAL A 437 -36.29 26.34 -27.39
N ARG A 438 -37.32 26.61 -28.20
CA ARG A 438 -37.53 27.94 -28.80
C ARG A 438 -37.71 29.04 -27.75
N ASN A 439 -38.40 28.74 -26.65
CA ASN A 439 -38.53 29.68 -25.54
C ASN A 439 -37.20 29.93 -24.82
N LEU A 440 -36.36 28.90 -24.66
CA LEU A 440 -35.02 29.07 -24.10
C LEU A 440 -34.11 29.90 -25.04
N LEU A 441 -34.13 29.61 -26.34
CA LEU A 441 -33.38 30.36 -27.34
C LEU A 441 -33.78 31.85 -27.39
N SER A 442 -35.07 32.16 -27.27
CA SER A 442 -35.53 33.56 -27.24
C SER A 442 -35.08 34.32 -25.99
N ASN A 443 -34.85 33.61 -24.88
CA ASN A 443 -34.22 34.20 -23.69
C ASN A 443 -32.73 34.46 -23.91
N ILE A 444 -32.01 33.54 -24.57
CA ILE A 444 -30.58 33.75 -24.91
C ILE A 444 -30.41 35.01 -25.76
N THR A 445 -31.28 35.24 -26.75
CA THR A 445 -31.17 36.42 -27.63
C THR A 445 -31.43 37.76 -26.93
N LYS A 446 -31.98 37.74 -25.72
CA LYS A 446 -32.25 38.95 -24.93
C LYS A 446 -31.11 39.29 -23.96
N ILE A 447 -30.25 38.32 -23.67
CA ILE A 447 -29.03 38.46 -22.87
C ILE A 447 -27.94 38.97 -23.81
#